data_AF-A0A6B9FHV8-F1
#
_entry.id   AF-A0A6B9FHV8-F1
#
_cell.length_a   1.000
_cell.length_b   1.000
_cell.length_c   1.000
_cell.angle_alpha   90.00
_cell.angle_beta   90.00
_cell.angle_gamma   90.00
#
_symmetry.space_group_name_H-M   'P 1'
#
loop_
_entity.id
_entity.type
_entity.pdbx_description
1 polymer ?
#
loop_
_entity_poly.entity_id
_entity_poly.type
_entity_poly.pdbx_seq_one_letter_code
_entity_poly.pdbx_strand_id
1 'polypeptide(L)'
;MAVVTYLTKAGGLWLLGRVDLSDRAAAALDALPGAVVVAILAPAVVTAGPPTWLAAGVTVIAARRTRSVLAALPLGVGTTVFFRTAF
;
A
#
# COMPACT_ATOMS: atom_id res chain seq x y z
N MET A 1 16.53 1.79 16.47
CA MET A 1 15.60 1.44 15.37
C MET A 1 16.17 1.74 14.00
N ALA A 2 16.54 2.98 13.67
CA ALA A 2 17.05 3.34 12.32
C ALA A 2 18.21 2.47 11.80
N VAL A 3 19.25 2.24 12.63
CA VAL A 3 20.39 1.38 12.26
C VAL A 3 19.93 -0.05 11.94
N VAL A 4 19.09 -0.64 12.79
CA VAL A 4 18.56 -1.99 12.59
C VAL A 4 17.72 -2.06 11.32
N THR A 5 16.83 -1.08 11.09
CA THR A 5 16.01 -1.01 9.86
C THR A 5 16.88 -0.94 8.61
N TYR A 6 17.93 -0.11 8.64
CA TYR A 6 18.85 0.01 7.51
C TYR A 6 19.61 -1.29 7.28
N LEU A 7 20.14 -1.92 8.34
CA LEU A 7 20.83 -3.21 8.24
C LEU A 7 19.92 -4.31 7.68
N THR A 8 18.65 -4.38 8.09
CA THR A 8 17.70 -5.36 7.54
C THR A 8 17.44 -5.12 6.05
N LYS A 9 17.24 -3.86 5.62
CA LYS A 9 17.00 -3.53 4.21
C LYS A 9 18.24 -3.79 3.34
N ALA A 10 19.39 -3.27 3.75
CA ALA A 10 20.64 -3.42 3.03
C ALA A 10 21.10 -4.90 3.01
N GLY A 11 20.98 -5.60 4.14
CA GLY A 11 21.30 -7.02 4.25
C GLY A 11 20.40 -7.90 3.39
N GLY A 12 19.10 -7.62 3.35
CA GLY A 12 18.16 -8.33 2.47
C GLY A 12 18.49 -8.14 0.98
N LEU A 13 18.76 -6.91 0.57
CA LEU A 13 19.14 -6.61 -0.82
C LEU A 13 20.47 -7.28 -1.21
N TRP A 14 21.45 -7.26 -0.30
CA TRP A 14 22.74 -7.90 -0.50
C TRP A 14 22.63 -9.42 -0.57
N LEU A 15 21.78 -10.04 0.26
CA LEU A 15 21.59 -11.48 0.29
C LEU A 15 20.85 -11.99 -0.96
N LEU A 16 19.80 -11.28 -1.40
CA LEU A 16 19.07 -11.63 -2.63
C LEU A 16 19.97 -11.56 -3.86
N GLY A 17 20.96 -10.67 -3.89
CA GLY A 17 21.94 -10.61 -4.98
C GLY A 17 22.97 -11.75 -4.99
N ARG A 18 22.93 -12.66 -4.01
CA ARG A 18 23.91 -13.76 -3.83
C ARG A 18 23.29 -15.16 -3.95
N VAL A 19 21.96 -15.25 -4.10
CA VAL A 19 21.22 -16.51 -4.11
C VAL A 19 20.48 -16.65 -5.42
N ASP A 20 20.58 -17.80 -6.07
CA ASP A 20 19.78 -18.12 -7.24
C ASP A 20 18.33 -18.40 -6.83
N LEU A 21 17.42 -17.54 -7.25
CA LEU A 21 16.00 -17.67 -6.97
C LEU A 21 15.34 -18.58 -8.01
N SER A 22 14.51 -19.51 -7.55
CA SER A 22 13.58 -20.20 -8.44
C SER A 22 12.54 -19.22 -8.98
N ASP A 23 11.99 -19.48 -10.18
CA ASP A 23 10.98 -18.63 -10.82
C ASP A 23 9.80 -18.30 -9.90
N ARG A 24 9.38 -19.28 -9.08
CA ARG A 24 8.29 -19.12 -8.11
C ARG A 24 8.65 -18.16 -6.98
N ALA A 25 9.88 -18.23 -6.47
CA ALA A 25 10.35 -17.36 -5.41
C ALA A 25 10.52 -15.92 -5.90
N ALA A 26 11.05 -15.73 -7.11
CA ALA A 26 11.15 -14.42 -7.74
C ALA A 26 9.78 -13.77 -7.91
N ALA A 27 8.81 -14.51 -8.50
CA ALA A 27 7.45 -14.02 -8.68
C ALA A 27 6.75 -13.66 -7.34
N ALA A 28 7.00 -14.45 -6.29
CA ALA A 28 6.46 -14.17 -4.96
C ALA A 28 7.07 -12.88 -4.36
N LEU A 29 8.38 -12.66 -4.52
CA LEU A 29 9.07 -11.45 -4.07
C LEU A 29 8.62 -10.20 -4.82
N ASP A 30 8.35 -10.31 -6.12
CA ASP A 30 7.82 -9.20 -6.94
C ASP A 30 6.40 -8.79 -6.51
N ALA A 31 5.56 -9.74 -6.10
CA ALA A 31 4.21 -9.48 -5.60
C ALA A 31 4.19 -8.96 -4.15
N LEU A 32 5.25 -9.23 -3.38
CA LEU A 32 5.30 -9.00 -1.93
C LEU A 32 5.02 -7.54 -1.52
N PRO A 33 5.57 -6.49 -2.17
CA PRO A 33 5.32 -5.11 -1.76
C PRO A 33 3.84 -4.74 -1.81
N GLY A 34 3.14 -5.13 -2.88
CA GLY A 34 1.71 -4.90 -3.02
C GLY A 34 0.89 -5.72 -2.02
N ALA A 35 1.27 -6.99 -1.84
CA ALA A 35 0.60 -7.89 -0.89
C ALA A 35 0.68 -7.39 0.55
N VAL A 36 1.84 -6.90 0.99
CA VAL A 36 2.04 -6.35 2.34
C VAL A 36 1.19 -5.10 2.56
N VAL A 37 1.13 -4.20 1.58
CA VAL A 37 0.26 -3.02 1.65
C VAL A 37 -1.20 -3.45 1.81
N VAL A 38 -1.69 -4.37 0.99
CA VAL A 38 -3.08 -4.86 1.06
C VAL A 38 -3.35 -5.57 2.38
N ALA A 39 -2.44 -6.41 2.88
CA ALA A 39 -2.60 -7.13 4.14
C ALA A 39 -2.76 -6.18 5.34
N ILE A 40 -2.11 -5.01 5.31
CA ILE A 40 -2.23 -3.99 6.35
C ILE A 40 -3.50 -3.14 6.13
N LEU A 41 -3.77 -2.73 4.89
CA LEU A 41 -4.87 -1.80 4.59
C LEU A 41 -6.24 -2.46 4.65
N ALA A 42 -6.38 -3.70 4.17
CA ALA A 42 -7.65 -4.42 4.08
C ALA A 42 -8.40 -4.48 5.42
N PRO A 43 -7.81 -4.94 6.55
CA PRO A 43 -8.52 -4.96 7.82
C PRO A 43 -8.89 -3.55 8.32
N ALA A 44 -8.03 -2.55 8.07
CA ALA A 44 -8.30 -1.17 8.46
C ALA A 44 -9.49 -0.59 7.69
N VAL A 45 -9.60 -0.87 6.38
CA VAL A 45 -10.73 -0.43 5.57
C VAL A 45 -12.00 -1.18 5.96
N VAL A 46 -11.94 -2.51 6.10
CA VAL A 46 -13.11 -3.34 6.45
C VAL A 46 -13.74 -2.93 7.78
N THR A 47 -12.93 -2.57 8.79
CA THR A 47 -13.42 -2.21 10.13
C THR A 47 -13.81 -0.74 10.31
N ALA A 48 -13.48 0.15 9.36
CA ALA A 48 -13.66 1.60 9.51
C ALA A 48 -15.04 2.16 9.11
N GLY A 49 -15.94 1.32 8.59
CA GLY A 49 -17.33 1.69 8.29
C GLY A 49 -17.58 2.45 6.98
N PRO A 50 -18.85 2.78 6.67
CA PRO A 50 -19.29 3.26 5.36
C PRO A 50 -18.57 4.53 4.84
N PRO A 51 -18.28 5.56 5.68
CA PRO A 51 -17.55 6.74 5.21
C PRO A 51 -16.18 6.41 4.61
N THR A 52 -15.46 5.48 5.25
CA THR A 52 -14.13 5.05 4.82
C THR A 52 -14.21 4.20 3.56
N TRP A 53 -15.25 3.36 3.41
CA TRP A 53 -15.46 2.56 2.20
C TRP A 53 -15.73 3.43 0.98
N LEU A 54 -16.55 4.47 1.13
CA LEU A 54 -16.82 5.43 0.05
C LEU A 54 -15.55 6.20 -0.35
N ALA A 55 -14.80 6.70 0.63
CA ALA A 55 -13.53 7.38 0.38
C ALA A 55 -12.48 6.47 -0.30
N ALA A 56 -12.40 5.20 0.12
CA ALA A 56 -11.54 4.21 -0.53
C ALA A 56 -11.95 3.99 -1.99
N GLY A 57 -13.25 3.88 -2.27
CA GLY A 57 -13.79 3.80 -3.63
C GLY A 57 -13.39 4.99 -4.49
N VAL A 58 -13.55 6.22 -3.98
CA VAL A 58 -13.13 7.44 -4.68
C VAL A 58 -11.62 7.46 -4.93
N THR A 59 -10.82 7.04 -3.94
CA THR A 59 -9.36 6.96 -4.08
C THR A 59 -8.95 6.01 -5.21
N VAL A 60 -9.58 4.84 -5.30
CA VAL A 60 -9.32 3.86 -6.38
C VAL A 60 -9.69 4.43 -7.74
N ILE A 61 -10.85 5.09 -7.85
CA ILE A 61 -11.30 5.73 -9.10
C ILE A 61 -10.33 6.84 -9.52
N ALA A 62 -9.93 7.70 -8.56
CA ALA A 62 -8.99 8.78 -8.79
C ALA A 62 -7.62 8.27 -9.24
N ALA A 63 -7.08 7.25 -8.57
CA ALA A 63 -5.80 6.65 -8.93
C ALA A 63 -5.84 6.02 -10.33
N ARG A 64 -6.91 5.29 -10.67
CA ARG A 64 -7.07 4.67 -12.00
C ARG A 64 -7.23 5.71 -13.12
N ARG A 65 -8.00 6.78 -12.86
CA ARG A 65 -8.30 7.79 -13.89
C ARG A 65 -7.14 8.74 -14.15
N THR A 66 -6.43 9.15 -13.10
CA THR A 66 -5.30 10.10 -13.21
C THR A 66 -3.97 9.40 -13.48
N ARG A 67 -3.87 8.08 -13.23
CA ARG A 67 -2.62 7.31 -13.14
C ARG A 67 -1.54 7.97 -12.26
N SER A 68 -1.95 8.85 -11.36
CA SER A 68 -1.05 9.66 -10.52
C SER A 68 -1.41 9.47 -9.06
N VAL A 69 -0.47 8.90 -8.30
CA VAL A 69 -0.59 8.76 -6.85
C VAL A 69 -0.65 10.13 -6.18
N LEU A 70 0.09 11.11 -6.71
CA LEU A 70 0.11 12.48 -6.20
C LEU A 70 -1.27 13.15 -6.31
N ALA A 71 -2.04 12.86 -7.36
CA ALA A 71 -3.39 13.38 -7.52
C ALA A 71 -4.41 12.60 -6.66
N ALA A 72 -4.24 11.28 -6.56
CA ALA A 72 -5.14 10.42 -5.78
C ALA A 72 -5.06 10.68 -4.26
N LEU A 73 -3.88 11.04 -3.75
CA LEU A 73 -3.65 11.27 -2.32
C LEU A 73 -4.51 12.41 -1.72
N PRO A 74 -4.48 13.66 -2.23
CA PRO A 74 -5.31 14.74 -1.70
C PRO A 74 -6.80 14.46 -1.89
N LEU A 75 -7.20 13.77 -2.98
CA LEU A 75 -8.58 13.36 -3.19
C LEU A 75 -9.06 12.33 -2.17
N GLY A 76 -8.22 11.34 -1.86
CA GLY A 76 -8.52 10.35 -0.82
C GLY A 76 -8.62 10.97 0.56
N VAL A 77 -7.69 11.86 0.93
CA VAL A 77 -7.74 12.60 2.20
C VAL A 77 -8.99 13.48 2.27
N GLY A 78 -9.24 14.28 1.23
CA GLY A 78 -10.38 15.19 1.18
C GLY A 78 -11.73 14.46 1.26
N THR A 79 -11.88 13.36 0.54
CA THR A 79 -13.12 12.55 0.57
C THR A 79 -13.31 11.83 1.90
N THR A 80 -12.23 11.35 2.53
CA THR A 80 -12.29 10.73 3.86
C THR A 80 -12.76 11.74 4.91
N VAL A 81 -12.19 12.95 4.90
CA VAL A 81 -12.59 14.02 5.82
C VAL A 81 -14.04 14.40 5.57
N PHE A 82 -14.41 14.65 4.31
CA PHE A 82 -15.77 15.04 3.93
C PHE A 82 -16.82 14.03 4.42
N PHE A 83 -16.64 12.74 4.10
CA PHE A 83 -17.60 11.71 4.51
C PHE A 83 -17.66 11.51 6.02
N ARG A 84 -16.56 11.72 6.74
CA ARG A 84 -16.54 11.61 8.22
C ARG A 84 -17.17 12.83 8.91
N THR A 85 -17.18 14.00 8.26
CA THR A 85 -17.81 15.21 8.82
C THR A 85 -19.26 15.38 8.44
N ALA A 86 -19.69 14.80 7.31
CA ALA A 86 -21.05 14.93 6.79
C ALA A 86 -22.02 13.84 7.31
N PHE A 87 -21.49 12.74 7.85
CA PHE A 87 -22.20 11.57 8.38
C PHE A 87 -21.63 11.19 9.74
#